data_AF-A0A7C4HWH1-F1
#
_entry.id   AF-A0A7C4HWH1-F1
#
_cell.length_a   1.000
_cell.length_b   1.000
_cell.length_c   1.000
_cell.angle_alpha   90.00
_cell.angle_beta   90.00
_cell.angle_gamma   90.00
#
_symmetry.space_group_name_H-M   'P 1'
#
loop_
_entity.id
_entity.type
_entity.pdbx_description
1 polymer ?
#
loop_
_entity_poly.entity_id
_entity_poly.type
_entity_poly.pdbx_seq_one_letter_code
_entity_poly.pdbx_strand_id
1 'polypeptide(L)'
;MYLPDATAVESGLLSRLMLEGKINGKVLIHSSIIGYIEQRALKGDFRGVRELERARKIAEERGILIELLNSGLSPSPGETLRELALKTGSTLITADYVSAMIAKAL
;
A
#
# COMPACT_ATOMS: atom_id res chain seq x y z
N MET A 1 5.65 -6.49 8.97
CA MET A 1 4.60 -6.55 7.93
C MET A 1 4.26 -5.13 7.55
N TYR A 2 4.11 -4.84 6.27
CA TYR A 2 3.93 -3.47 5.77
C TYR A 2 2.62 -3.34 5.02
N LEU A 3 1.88 -2.27 5.28
CA LEU A 3 0.55 -1.99 4.74
C LEU A 3 0.60 -0.67 3.96
N PRO A 4 0.89 -0.67 2.66
CA PRO A 4 0.74 0.52 1.84
C PRO A 4 -0.73 0.92 1.73
N ASP A 5 -0.99 2.23 1.69
CA ASP A 5 -2.24 2.77 1.16
C ASP A 5 -2.11 3.14 -0.33
N ALA A 6 -3.21 3.60 -0.95
CA ALA A 6 -3.22 3.97 -2.36
C ALA A 6 -2.21 5.09 -2.67
N THR A 7 -2.03 6.05 -1.77
CA THR A 7 -1.10 7.18 -1.98
C THR A 7 0.35 6.72 -2.00
N ALA A 8 0.71 5.74 -1.16
CA ALA A 8 2.05 5.16 -1.13
C ALA A 8 2.38 4.38 -2.42
N VAL A 9 1.38 3.74 -3.03
CA VAL A 9 1.54 3.07 -4.33
C VAL A 9 1.67 4.10 -5.44
N GLU A 10 0.69 5.01 -5.58
CA GLU A 10 0.65 5.97 -6.70
C GLU A 10 1.83 6.95 -6.73
N SER A 11 2.36 7.31 -5.56
CA SER A 11 3.53 8.21 -5.45
C SER A 11 4.86 7.51 -5.72
N GLY A 12 4.88 6.18 -5.84
CA GLY A 12 6.10 5.38 -5.91
C GLY A 12 6.87 5.28 -4.59
N LEU A 13 6.31 5.75 -3.47
CA LEU A 13 6.92 5.65 -2.15
C LEU A 13 7.18 4.18 -1.77
N LEU A 14 6.22 3.29 -2.04
CA LEU A 14 6.38 1.86 -1.79
C LEU A 14 7.62 1.29 -2.50
N SER A 15 7.71 1.51 -3.81
CA SER A 15 8.84 1.11 -4.65
C SER A 15 10.17 1.68 -4.13
N ARG A 16 10.19 2.95 -3.74
CA ARG A 16 11.39 3.60 -3.19
C ARG A 16 11.84 2.93 -1.90
N LEU A 17 10.93 2.68 -0.96
CA LEU A 17 11.27 2.05 0.33
C LEU A 17 11.75 0.61 0.16
N MET A 18 11.23 -0.14 -0.81
CA MET A 18 11.74 -1.47 -1.17
C MET A 18 13.19 -1.38 -1.70
N LEU A 19 13.47 -0.45 -2.63
CA LEU A 19 14.80 -0.26 -3.20
C LEU A 19 15.85 0.17 -2.17
N GLU A 20 15.44 1.03 -1.23
CA GLU A 20 16.28 1.51 -0.13
C GLU A 20 16.51 0.46 0.96
N GLY A 21 15.92 -0.74 0.87
CA GLY A 21 16.05 -1.78 1.89
C GLY A 21 15.35 -1.45 3.21
N LYS A 22 14.36 -0.54 3.18
CA LYS A 22 13.57 -0.14 4.37
C LYS A 22 12.39 -1.08 4.62
N ILE A 23 12.11 -1.98 3.69
CA ILE A 23 11.07 -3.01 3.78
C ILE A 23 11.76 -4.37 3.90
N ASN A 24 11.86 -4.88 5.13
CA ASN A 24 12.55 -6.13 5.46
C ASN A 24 11.57 -7.26 5.83
N GLY A 25 10.52 -7.42 5.05
CA GLY A 25 9.49 -8.43 5.30
C GLY A 25 8.38 -8.37 4.25
N LYS A 26 7.20 -8.90 4.59
CA LYS A 26 6.08 -8.95 3.64
C LYS A 26 5.28 -7.65 3.55
N VAL A 27 4.78 -7.38 2.35
CA VAL A 27 3.86 -6.29 2.03
C VAL A 27 2.46 -6.87 1.81
N LEU A 28 1.47 -6.31 2.50
CA LEU A 28 0.06 -6.65 2.35
C LEU A 28 -0.66 -5.53 1.60
N ILE A 29 -1.20 -5.82 0.43
CA ILE A 29 -2.00 -4.86 -0.34
C ILE A 29 -3.46 -5.17 -0.11
N HIS A 30 -4.22 -4.23 0.45
CA HIS A 30 -5.66 -4.41 0.63
C HIS A 30 -6.41 -4.31 -0.72
N SER A 31 -7.41 -5.16 -0.93
CA SER A 31 -8.20 -5.24 -2.17
C SER A 31 -8.80 -3.90 -2.62
N SER A 32 -9.21 -3.05 -1.67
CA SER A 32 -9.72 -1.70 -1.96
C SER A 32 -8.71 -0.80 -2.69
N ILE A 33 -7.40 -1.01 -2.50
CA ILE A 33 -6.35 -0.26 -3.21
C ILE A 33 -6.33 -0.68 -4.68
N ILE A 34 -6.46 -1.99 -4.95
CA ILE A 34 -6.54 -2.51 -6.31
C ILE A 34 -7.77 -1.95 -7.01
N GLY A 35 -8.93 -2.01 -6.36
CA GLY A 35 -10.17 -1.46 -6.90
C GLY A 35 -10.06 0.05 -7.17
N TYR A 36 -9.42 0.82 -6.29
CA TYR A 36 -9.17 2.24 -6.50
C TYR A 36 -8.29 2.50 -7.75
N ILE A 37 -7.18 1.77 -7.89
CA ILE A 37 -6.27 1.90 -9.03
C ILE A 37 -6.98 1.52 -10.34
N GLU A 38 -7.75 0.42 -10.33
CA GLU A 38 -8.51 -0.05 -11.48
C GLU A 38 -9.54 0.99 -11.95
N GLN A 39 -10.33 1.54 -11.01
CA GLN A 39 -11.32 2.58 -11.32
C GLN A 39 -10.69 3.84 -11.93
N ARG A 40 -9.48 4.20 -11.52
CA ARG A 40 -8.73 5.31 -12.12
C ARG A 40 -8.18 4.97 -13.50
N ALA A 41 -7.66 3.77 -13.69
CA ALA A 41 -7.16 3.30 -14.98
C ALA A 41 -8.27 3.26 -16.04
N LEU A 42 -9.47 2.81 -15.67
CA LEU A 42 -10.65 2.83 -16.55
C LEU A 42 -11.06 4.25 -16.99
N LYS A 43 -10.66 5.28 -16.24
CA LYS A 43 -10.85 6.70 -16.57
C LYS A 43 -9.64 7.32 -17.30
N GLY A 44 -8.66 6.52 -17.68
CA GLY A 44 -7.46 6.94 -18.40
C GLY A 44 -6.24 7.27 -17.53
N ASP A 45 -6.33 7.13 -16.20
CA ASP A 45 -5.19 7.39 -15.31
C ASP A 45 -4.47 6.10 -14.90
N PHE A 46 -3.45 5.73 -15.69
CA PHE A 46 -2.67 4.50 -15.52
C PHE A 46 -1.47 4.64 -14.57
N ARG A 47 -1.34 5.76 -13.84
CA ARG A 47 -0.18 5.96 -12.93
C ARG A 47 -0.11 4.88 -11.85
N GLY A 48 -1.22 4.59 -11.18
CA GLY A 48 -1.28 3.54 -10.15
C GLY A 48 -0.92 2.16 -10.68
N VAL A 49 -1.35 1.81 -11.90
CA VAL A 49 -1.02 0.53 -12.55
C VAL A 49 0.49 0.41 -12.78
N ARG A 50 1.10 1.44 -13.36
CA ARG A 50 2.55 1.45 -13.63
C ARG A 50 3.39 1.36 -12.37
N GLU A 51 3.01 2.07 -11.31
CA GLU A 51 3.73 1.98 -10.04
C GLU A 51 3.49 0.64 -9.31
N LEU A 52 2.30 0.04 -9.44
CA LEU A 52 2.05 -1.29 -8.91
C LEU A 52 2.88 -2.37 -9.64
N GLU A 53 2.99 -2.29 -10.97
CA GLU A 53 3.86 -3.15 -11.77
C GLU A 53 5.33 -2.99 -11.37
N ARG A 54 5.77 -1.74 -11.17
CA ARG A 54 7.14 -1.43 -10.73
C ARG A 54 7.42 -2.01 -9.35
N ALA A 55 6.52 -1.81 -8.38
CA ALA A 55 6.65 -2.36 -7.04
C ALA A 55 6.73 -3.90 -7.07
N ARG A 56 5.95 -4.56 -7.94
CA ARG A 56 5.99 -6.01 -8.13
C ARG A 56 7.35 -6.50 -8.62
N LYS A 57 7.92 -5.86 -9.64
CA LYS A 57 9.25 -6.21 -10.17
C LYS A 57 10.35 -6.05 -9.11
N ILE A 58 10.36 -4.91 -8.41
CA ILE A 58 11.34 -4.66 -7.34
C ILE A 58 11.19 -5.70 -6.22
N ALA A 59 9.96 -6.05 -5.86
CA ALA A 59 9.71 -7.02 -4.82
C ALA A 59 10.24 -8.42 -5.22
N GLU A 60 10.05 -8.83 -6.46
CA GLU A 60 10.63 -10.07 -7.00
C GLU A 60 12.16 -10.06 -6.97
N GLU A 61 12.79 -8.99 -7.47
CA GLU A 61 14.25 -8.83 -7.48
C GLU A 61 14.87 -8.83 -6.07
N ARG A 62 14.12 -8.35 -5.07
CA ARG A 62 14.57 -8.22 -3.67
C ARG A 62 14.12 -9.37 -2.76
N GLY A 63 13.34 -10.33 -3.27
CA GLY A 63 12.77 -11.41 -2.47
C GLY A 63 11.73 -10.94 -1.44
N ILE A 64 11.03 -9.84 -1.71
CA ILE A 64 9.96 -9.30 -0.87
C ILE A 64 8.63 -9.94 -1.27
N LEU A 65 7.95 -10.57 -0.32
CA LEU A 65 6.64 -11.16 -0.56
C LEU A 65 5.55 -10.07 -0.57
N ILE A 66 4.73 -10.04 -1.63
CA ILE A 66 3.52 -9.21 -1.73
C ILE A 66 2.30 -10.12 -1.73
N GLU A 67 1.45 -10.01 -0.70
CA GLU A 67 0.17 -10.72 -0.58
C GLU A 67 -1.01 -9.76 -0.75
N LEU A 68 -2.09 -10.24 -1.38
CA LEU A 68 -3.36 -9.51 -1.47
C LEU A 68 -4.21 -9.84 -0.24
N LEU A 69 -4.64 -8.80 0.47
CA LEU A 69 -5.57 -8.94 1.58
C LEU A 69 -6.99 -8.66 1.10
N ASN A 70 -7.80 -9.72 1.09
CA ASN A 70 -9.23 -9.63 0.84
C ASN A 70 -9.98 -9.52 2.16
N SER A 71 -10.23 -8.29 2.61
CA SER A 71 -11.34 -8.02 3.53
C SER A 71 -12.48 -7.40 2.74
N GLY A 72 -13.72 -7.60 3.21
CA GLY A 72 -14.93 -7.11 2.54
C GLY A 72 -14.92 -5.61 2.24
N LEU A 73 -15.99 -5.12 1.63
CA LEU A 73 -16.15 -3.69 1.32
C LEU A 73 -16.11 -2.86 2.60
N SER A 74 -14.96 -2.22 2.86
CA SER A 74 -14.86 -1.21 3.89
C SER A 74 -15.26 0.15 3.32
N PRO A 75 -16.16 0.89 3.98
CA PRO A 75 -16.52 2.24 3.57
C PRO A 75 -15.35 3.24 3.71
N SER A 76 -14.32 2.89 4.49
CA SER A 76 -13.17 3.75 4.75
C SER A 76 -11.85 2.95 4.67
N PRO A 77 -11.26 2.82 3.47
CA PRO A 77 -10.00 2.09 3.27
C PRO A 77 -8.87 2.54 4.20
N GLY A 78 -8.73 3.85 4.42
CA GLY A 78 -7.67 4.40 5.28
C GLY A 78 -7.85 4.06 6.76
N GLU A 79 -9.09 4.07 7.25
CA GLU A 79 -9.41 3.63 8.62
C GLU A 79 -9.16 2.15 8.80
N THR A 80 -9.62 1.30 7.86
CA THR A 80 -9.37 -0.15 7.90
C THR A 80 -7.89 -0.49 7.89
N LEU A 81 -7.08 0.20 7.10
CA LEU A 81 -5.63 0.01 7.09
C LEU A 81 -5.00 0.41 8.44
N ARG A 82 -5.43 1.53 9.04
CA ARG A 82 -4.94 1.95 10.36
C ARG A 82 -5.35 0.98 11.47
N GLU A 83 -6.61 0.56 11.50
CA GLU A 83 -7.08 -0.46 12.45
C GLU A 83 -6.30 -1.77 12.31
N LEU A 84 -6.09 -2.22 11.07
CA LEU A 84 -5.34 -3.43 10.80
C LEU A 84 -3.88 -3.28 11.24
N ALA A 85 -3.26 -2.13 10.97
CA ALA A 85 -1.91 -1.83 11.42
C ALA A 85 -1.81 -1.90 12.94
N LEU A 86 -2.75 -1.27 13.65
CA LEU A 86 -2.82 -1.28 15.12
C LEU A 86 -3.03 -2.70 15.68
N LYS A 87 -3.99 -3.46 15.14
CA LYS A 87 -4.32 -4.83 15.60
C LYS A 87 -3.19 -5.84 15.37
N THR A 88 -2.40 -5.65 14.31
CA THR A 88 -1.38 -6.64 13.88
C THR A 88 0.06 -6.20 14.15
N GLY A 89 0.29 -5.00 14.67
CA GLY A 89 1.62 -4.42 14.81
C GLY A 89 2.32 -4.16 13.47
N SER A 90 1.55 -3.96 12.40
CA SER A 90 2.10 -3.70 11.06
C SER A 90 2.45 -2.23 10.87
N THR A 91 3.40 -1.96 9.98
CA THR A 91 3.78 -0.60 9.60
C THR A 91 2.90 -0.11 8.45
N LEU A 92 2.11 0.94 8.69
CA LEU A 92 1.42 1.67 7.62
C LEU A 92 2.44 2.43 6.76
N ILE A 93 2.38 2.26 5.45
CA ILE A 93 3.13 3.07 4.48
C ILE A 93 2.14 4.00 3.79
N THR A 94 2.33 5.31 3.94
CA THR A 94 1.46 6.33 3.37
C THR A 94 2.27 7.53 2.90
N ALA A 95 1.85 8.13 1.78
CA ALA A 95 2.34 9.43 1.32
C ALA A 95 1.41 10.57 1.75
N ASP A 96 0.29 10.27 2.41
CA ASP A 96 -0.64 11.24 2.96
C ASP A 96 -0.21 11.67 4.37
N TYR A 97 0.10 12.97 4.52
CA TYR A 97 0.58 13.54 5.78
C TYR A 97 -0.44 13.38 6.92
N VAL A 98 -1.73 13.54 6.62
CA VAL A 98 -2.80 13.43 7.62
C VAL A 98 -2.93 11.99 8.11
N SER A 99 -2.95 11.01 7.20
CA SER A 99 -2.97 9.59 7.52
C SER A 99 -1.78 9.19 8.38
N ALA A 100 -0.57 9.69 8.07
CA ALA A 100 0.62 9.45 8.88
C ALA A 100 0.49 10.05 10.29
N MET A 101 -0.04 11.26 10.44
CA MET A 101 -0.28 11.88 11.76
C MET A 101 -1.29 11.09 12.58
N ILE A 102 -2.42 10.70 11.98
CA ILE A 102 -3.45 9.91 12.67
C ILE A 102 -2.88 8.57 13.10
N ALA A 103 -2.18 7.87 12.21
CA ALA A 103 -1.58 6.56 12.53
C ALA A 103 -0.53 6.63 13.63
N LYS A 104 0.20 7.75 13.77
CA LYS A 104 1.15 7.97 14.87
C LYS A 104 0.48 8.30 16.20
N ALA A 105 -0.75 8.79 16.17
CA ALA A 105 -1.52 9.16 17.36
C ALA A 105 -2.34 8.00 17.96
N LEU A 106 -2.53 6.93 17.18
CA LEU A 106 -3.12 5.66 17.60
C LEU A 106 -2.06 4.75 18.23
#